data_AF-A0A2V5K3J0-F1
#
_entry.id   AF-A0A2V5K3J0-F1
#
_cell.length_a   1.000
_cell.length_b   1.000
_cell.length_c   1.000
_cell.angle_alpha   90.00
_cell.angle_beta   90.00
_cell.angle_gamma   90.00
#
_symmetry.space_group_name_H-M   'P 1'
#
loop_
_entity.id
_entity.type
_entity.pdbx_description
1 polymer ?
#
loop_
_entity_poly.entity_id
_entity_poly.type
_entity_poly.pdbx_seq_one_letter_code
_entity_poly.pdbx_strand_id
1 'polypeptide(L)'
;METLLIAFDSTQQALRTEMLLEYADIEIDIRPTPKEITAGCALSIDFPGDELETVRKIIKDEQVEVRGIFRQIGGKYEPLPWE
;
A
#
# COMPACT_ATOMS: atom_id res chain seq x y z
N MET A 1 4.20 -5.45 -15.68
CA MET A 1 4.76 -5.21 -14.33
C MET A 1 3.60 -5.39 -13.38
N GLU A 2 3.78 -6.16 -12.31
CA GLU A 2 2.74 -6.38 -11.30
C GLU A 2 2.66 -5.14 -10.41
N THR A 3 1.46 -4.65 -10.13
CA THR A 3 1.23 -3.54 -9.20
C THR A 3 0.59 -4.10 -7.94
N LEU A 4 1.12 -3.69 -6.80
CA LEU A 4 0.61 -4.02 -5.49
C LEU A 4 0.00 -2.78 -4.86
N LEU A 5 -0.90 -3.00 -3.91
CA LEU A 5 -1.63 -1.95 -3.24
C LEU A 5 -1.45 -2.07 -1.73
N ILE A 6 -1.11 -0.98 -1.07
CA ILE A 6 -1.17 -0.83 0.39
C ILE A 6 -2.49 -0.18 0.74
N ALA A 7 -3.29 -0.83 1.59
CA ALA A 7 -4.50 -0.22 2.13
C ALA A 7 -4.24 0.30 3.54
N PHE A 8 -4.83 1.43 3.87
CA PHE A 8 -4.72 2.07 5.18
C PHE A 8 -6.10 2.18 5.81
N ASP A 9 -6.16 2.24 7.13
CA ASP A 9 -7.41 2.59 7.85
C ASP A 9 -7.49 4.11 8.16
N SER A 10 -6.42 4.87 7.86
CA SER A 10 -6.33 6.32 8.08
C SER A 10 -5.66 7.04 6.93
N THR A 11 -6.25 8.16 6.50
CA THR A 11 -5.67 9.09 5.50
C THR A 11 -4.30 9.61 5.93
N GLN A 12 -4.10 9.89 7.22
CA GLN A 12 -2.81 10.40 7.71
C GLN A 12 -1.69 9.36 7.56
N GLN A 13 -2.00 8.08 7.79
CA GLN A 13 -1.03 6.99 7.59
C GLN A 13 -0.68 6.83 6.12
N ALA A 14 -1.65 6.94 5.22
CA ALA A 14 -1.40 6.91 3.78
C ALA A 14 -0.47 8.05 3.34
N LEU A 15 -0.78 9.30 3.71
CA LEU A 15 0.06 10.45 3.35
C LEU A 15 1.48 10.36 3.96
N ARG A 16 1.60 9.89 5.20
CA ARG A 16 2.92 9.65 5.81
C ARG A 16 3.71 8.61 5.01
N THR A 17 3.05 7.53 4.61
CA THR A 17 3.69 6.43 3.88
C THR A 17 4.09 6.87 2.48
N GLU A 18 3.26 7.66 1.80
CA GLU A 18 3.61 8.30 0.52
C GLU A 18 4.93 9.05 0.63
N MET A 19 5.05 9.96 1.60
CA MET A 19 6.30 10.70 1.81
C MET A 19 7.52 9.78 2.05
N LEU A 20 7.35 8.68 2.78
CA LEU A 20 8.43 7.72 3.07
C LEU A 20 8.85 6.93 1.82
N LEU A 21 7.89 6.55 0.98
CA LEU A 21 8.14 5.81 -0.25
C LEU A 21 8.73 6.71 -1.33
N GLU A 22 8.27 7.95 -1.45
CA GLU A 22 8.89 8.97 -2.33
C GLU A 22 10.34 9.25 -1.91
N TYR A 23 10.63 9.31 -0.62
CA TYR A 23 12.00 9.48 -0.12
C TYR A 23 12.91 8.29 -0.45
N ALA A 24 12.33 7.12 -0.68
CA ALA A 24 13.03 5.92 -1.12
C ALA A 24 13.12 5.80 -2.66
N ASP A 25 12.76 6.85 -3.42
CA ASP A 25 12.71 6.87 -4.89
C ASP A 25 11.77 5.79 -5.48
N ILE A 26 10.74 5.39 -4.73
CA ILE A 26 9.73 4.42 -5.20
C ILE A 26 8.64 5.16 -5.96
N GLU A 27 8.39 4.78 -7.22
CA GLU A 27 7.25 5.29 -7.98
C GLU A 27 5.94 4.79 -7.37
N ILE A 28 5.09 5.70 -6.89
CA ILE A 28 3.83 5.37 -6.24
C ILE A 28 2.66 6.19 -6.79
N ASP A 29 1.44 5.69 -6.60
CA ASP A 29 0.19 6.41 -6.92
C ASP A 29 -0.80 6.32 -5.75
N ILE A 30 -1.25 7.48 -5.24
CA ILE A 30 -2.32 7.55 -4.24
C ILE A 30 -3.69 7.57 -4.92
N ARG A 31 -4.59 6.73 -4.42
CA ARG A 31 -5.99 6.74 -4.82
C ARG A 31 -6.95 6.37 -3.69
N PRO A 32 -8.26 6.64 -3.82
CA PRO A 32 -9.25 6.11 -2.90
C PRO A 32 -9.21 4.58 -2.87
N THR A 33 -9.34 4.00 -1.68
CA THR A 33 -9.31 2.54 -1.52
C THR A 33 -10.48 1.91 -2.30
N PRO A 34 -10.22 0.89 -3.15
CA PRO A 34 -11.27 0.13 -3.81
C PRO A 34 -12.36 -0.36 -2.84
N LYS A 35 -13.62 -0.29 -3.27
CA LYS A 35 -14.75 -0.81 -2.49
C LYS A 35 -14.64 -2.30 -2.21
N GLU A 36 -13.94 -3.03 -3.10
CA GLU A 36 -13.61 -4.44 -2.96
C GLU A 36 -12.71 -4.75 -1.76
N ILE A 37 -11.93 -3.77 -1.28
CA ILE A 37 -11.07 -3.91 -0.08
C ILE A 37 -11.80 -3.40 1.17
N THR A 38 -12.42 -2.21 1.08
CA THR A 38 -13.24 -1.66 2.17
C THR A 38 -14.20 -0.59 1.66
N ALA A 39 -15.36 -0.44 2.31
CA ALA A 39 -16.35 0.59 1.99
C ALA A 39 -16.05 1.98 2.62
N GLY A 40 -14.92 2.12 3.32
CA GLY A 40 -14.52 3.37 4.01
C GLY A 40 -13.71 4.34 3.15
N CYS A 41 -13.73 5.63 3.51
CA CYS A 41 -13.04 6.73 2.81
C CYS A 41 -11.50 6.75 2.95
N ALA A 42 -10.88 5.62 3.26
CA ALA A 42 -9.43 5.57 3.42
C ALA A 42 -8.72 5.63 2.06
N LEU A 43 -7.47 6.10 2.06
CA LEU A 43 -6.61 6.09 0.89
C LEU A 43 -5.84 4.78 0.78
N SER A 44 -5.41 4.45 -0.44
CA SER A 44 -4.51 3.36 -0.76
C SER A 44 -3.36 3.86 -1.62
N ILE A 45 -2.21 3.18 -1.54
CA ILE A 45 -1.03 3.47 -2.34
C ILE A 45 -0.76 2.28 -3.26
N ASP A 46 -0.73 2.52 -4.56
CA ASP A 46 -0.23 1.56 -5.55
C ASP A 46 1.29 1.73 -5.71
N PHE A 47 2.01 0.62 -5.85
CA PHE A 47 3.46 0.59 -6.03
C PHE A 47 3.90 -0.64 -6.86
N PRO A 48 5.09 -0.61 -7.51
CA PRO A 48 5.65 -1.74 -8.25
C PRO A 48 5.87 -2.96 -7.37
N GLY A 49 5.45 -4.14 -7.83
CA GLY A 49 5.58 -5.38 -7.07
C GLY A 49 7.03 -5.79 -6.79
N ASP A 50 7.98 -5.34 -7.61
CA ASP A 50 9.42 -5.50 -7.40
C ASP A 50 9.95 -4.71 -6.20
N GLU A 51 9.25 -3.67 -5.76
CA GLU A 51 9.60 -2.87 -4.57
C GLU A 51 8.99 -3.41 -3.26
N LEU A 52 8.32 -4.57 -3.30
CA LEU A 52 7.64 -5.15 -2.14
C LEU A 52 8.54 -5.33 -0.91
N GLU A 53 9.78 -5.77 -1.10
CA GLU A 53 10.71 -5.96 0.02
C GLU A 53 11.09 -4.61 0.65
N THR A 54 11.36 -3.59 -0.17
CA THR A 54 11.66 -2.23 0.27
C THR A 54 10.49 -1.64 1.05
N VAL A 55 9.28 -1.73 0.48
CA VAL A 55 8.02 -1.25 1.10
C VAL A 55 7.78 -1.93 2.44
N ARG A 56 7.91 -3.26 2.53
CA ARG A 56 7.76 -4.01 3.79
C ARG A 56 8.74 -3.55 4.84
N LYS A 57 10.00 -3.32 4.44
CA LYS A 57 11.03 -2.83 5.35
C LYS A 57 10.68 -1.44 5.88
N ILE A 58 10.27 -0.51 5.01
CA ILE A 58 9.86 0.84 5.41
C ILE A 58 8.68 0.78 6.38
N ILE A 59 7.64 0.00 6.08
CA ILE A 59 6.47 -0.15 6.98
C ILE A 59 6.90 -0.65 8.36
N LYS A 60 7.82 -1.62 8.41
CA LYS A 60 8.31 -2.22 9.65
C LYS A 60 9.21 -1.25 10.44
N ASP A 61 10.18 -0.64 9.77
CA ASP A 61 11.18 0.23 10.39
C ASP A 61 10.54 1.54 10.89
N GLU A 62 9.59 2.09 10.14
CA GLU A 62 8.88 3.33 10.48
C GLU A 62 7.61 3.11 11.32
N GLN A 63 7.31 1.84 11.63
CA GLN A 63 6.13 1.39 12.38
C GLN A 63 4.83 1.96 11.80
N VAL A 64 4.71 1.93 10.47
CA VAL A 64 3.52 2.39 9.77
C VAL A 64 2.38 1.40 10.01
N GLU A 65 1.24 1.90 10.47
CA GLU A 65 0.04 1.08 10.58
C GLU A 65 -0.65 0.99 9.22
N VAL A 66 -0.61 -0.22 8.65
CA VAL A 66 -1.29 -0.56 7.40
C VAL A 66 -2.36 -1.60 7.67
N ARG A 67 -3.45 -1.55 6.90
CA ARG A 67 -4.46 -2.61 6.92
C ARG A 67 -3.93 -3.89 6.30
N GLY A 68 -3.08 -3.75 5.29
CA GLY A 68 -2.40 -4.84 4.60
C GLY A 68 -1.93 -4.45 3.21
N ILE A 69 -1.16 -5.34 2.60
CA ILE A 69 -0.75 -5.25 1.20
C ILE A 69 -1.58 -6.25 0.38
N PHE A 70 -2.04 -5.83 -0.78
CA PHE A 70 -2.91 -6.59 -1.65
C PHE A 70 -2.31 -6.68 -3.04
N ARG A 71 -2.46 -7.85 -3.68
CA ARG A 71 -2.16 -8.06 -5.09
C ARG A 71 -3.43 -7.98 -5.90
N GLN A 72 -3.38 -7.28 -7.04
CA GLN A 72 -4.50 -7.26 -7.98
C GLN A 72 -4.43 -8.46 -8.93
N ILE A 73 -5.43 -9.35 -8.87
CA ILE A 73 -5.57 -10.52 -9.75
C ILE A 73 -6.95 -10.50 -10.39
N GLY A 74 -7.03 -10.32 -11.71
CA GLY A 74 -8.30 -10.39 -12.46
C GLY A 74 -9.37 -9.41 -11.97
N GLY A 75 -8.96 -8.20 -11.53
CA GLY A 75 -9.85 -7.18 -10.98
C GLY A 75 -10.26 -7.39 -9.51
N LYS A 76 -9.71 -8.41 -8.84
CA LYS A 76 -9.87 -8.63 -7.39
C LYS A 76 -8.58 -8.30 -6.65
N TYR A 77 -8.69 -8.04 -5.36
CA TYR A 77 -7.56 -7.79 -4.47
C TYR A 77 -7.41 -8.95 -3.50
N GLU A 78 -6.28 -9.64 -3.57
CA GLU A 78 -5.94 -10.72 -2.65
C GLU A 78 -4.88 -10.24 -1.65
N PRO A 79 -5.12 -10.39 -0.33
CA PRO A 79 -4.13 -9.98 0.67
C PRO A 79 -2.88 -10.85 0.55
N LEU A 80 -1.71 -10.20 0.58
CA LEU A 80 -0.44 -10.90 0.68
C LEU A 80 -0.17 -11.26 2.14
N PRO A 81 0.34 -12.48 2.43
CA PRO A 81 0.69 -12.88 3.77
C PRO A 81 1.77 -11.96 4.35
N TRP A 82 1.54 -11.48 5.56
CA TRP A 82 2.47 -10.69 6.37
C TRP A 82 3.10 -11.63 7.40
N GLU A 83 4.40 -11.89 7.30
CA GLU A 83 5.17 -12.73 8.24
C GLU A 83 6.09 -11.88 9.11
#